data_AF-A0A2S2CWY8-F1
#
_entry.id   AF-A0A2S2CWY8-F1
#
_cell.length_a   1.000
_cell.length_b   1.000
_cell.length_c   1.000
_cell.angle_alpha   90.00
_cell.angle_beta   90.00
_cell.angle_gamma   90.00
#
_symmetry.space_group_name_H-M   'P 1'
#
loop_
_entity.id
_entity.type
_entity.pdbx_description
1 polymer ?
#
loop_
_entity_poly.entity_id
_entity_poly.type
_entity_poly.pdbx_seq_one_letter_code
_entity_poly.pdbx_strand_id
1 'polypeptide(L)' 'MIASVRPGRTLHCTCCGRPFARPSNRGPAPLYCSSDCRKQMRVRLRMWSDASGGRRAMAGKRTDLLRAS' A
#
# COMPACT_ATOMS: atom_id res chain seq x y z
N MET A 1 1.27 -16.23 -25.01
CA MET A 1 0.59 -16.62 -23.76
C MET A 1 -0.27 -15.46 -23.27
N ILE A 2 -1.51 -15.35 -23.76
CA ILE A 2 -2.46 -14.37 -23.25
C ILE A 2 -3.16 -14.97 -22.03
N ALA A 3 -2.90 -14.43 -20.84
CA ALA A 3 -3.56 -14.87 -19.62
C ALA A 3 -5.05 -14.51 -19.71
N SER A 4 -5.91 -15.52 -19.87
CA SER A 4 -7.36 -15.39 -19.92
C SER A 4 -7.90 -14.74 -18.65
N VAL A 5 -8.12 -13.42 -18.72
CA VAL A 5 -8.85 -12.66 -17.70
C VAL A 5 -10.29 -13.15 -17.71
N ARG A 6 -10.63 -14.07 -16.80
CA ARG A 6 -12.04 -14.43 -16.54
C ARG A 6 -12.74 -13.16 -16.04
N PRO A 7 -13.96 -12.83 -16.51
CA PRO A 7 -14.67 -11.62 -16.11
C PRO A 7 -15.25 -11.77 -14.69
N GLY A 8 -14.37 -11.83 -13.69
CA GLY A 8 -14.67 -11.43 -12.33
C GLY A 8 -14.32 -9.95 -12.19
N ARG A 9 -15.10 -9.20 -11.40
CA ARG A 9 -14.94 -7.76 -11.09
C ARG A 9 -13.52 -7.27 -11.36
N THR A 10 -13.34 -6.53 -12.45
CA THR A 10 -12.03 -6.04 -12.91
C THR A 10 -11.49 -5.05 -11.89
N LEU A 11 -10.29 -5.32 -11.37
CA LEU A 11 -9.57 -4.42 -10.47
C LEU A 11 -8.42 -3.76 -11.23
N HIS A 12 -8.07 -2.54 -10.82
CA HIS A 12 -6.95 -1.80 -11.38
C HIS A 12 -5.76 -1.86 -10.44
N CYS A 13 -4.58 -2.16 -10.98
CA CYS A 13 -3.35 -2.19 -10.21
C CYS A 13 -2.96 -0.76 -9.77
N THR A 14 -2.80 -0.51 -8.47
CA THR A 14 -2.35 0.79 -7.95
C THR A 14 -0.92 1.16 -8.39
N CYS A 15 -0.13 0.19 -8.86
CA CYS A 15 1.24 0.42 -9.31
C CYS A 15 1.34 0.85 -10.79
N CYS A 16 0.55 0.23 -11.68
CA CYS A 16 0.72 0.37 -13.13
C CYS A 16 -0.59 0.57 -13.91
N GLY A 17 -1.74 0.64 -13.22
CA GLY A 17 -3.06 0.87 -13.82
C GLY A 17 -3.65 -0.31 -14.58
N ARG A 18 -2.88 -1.38 -14.82
CA ARG A 18 -3.33 -2.53 -15.61
C ARG A 18 -4.57 -3.20 -14.99
N PRO A 19 -5.60 -3.48 -15.79
CA PRO A 19 -6.75 -4.25 -15.34
C PRO A 19 -6.32 -5.70 -15.09
N PHE A 20 -6.81 -6.30 -14.02
CA PHE A 20 -6.59 -7.71 -13.72
C PHE A 20 -7.81 -8.36 -13.08
N ALA A 21 -7.97 -9.66 -13.33
CA ALA A 21 -9.00 -10.46 -12.70
C ALA A 21 -8.60 -10.78 -11.26
N ARG A 22 -9.58 -10.68 -10.36
CA ARG A 22 -9.41 -11.18 -9.00
C ARG A 22 -9.45 -12.73 -9.01
N PRO A 23 -8.37 -13.43 -8.59
CA PRO A 23 -8.29 -14.89 -8.72
C PRO A 23 -9.19 -15.66 -7.75
N SER A 24 -9.57 -15.07 -6.61
CA SER A 24 -10.47 -15.70 -5.64
C SER A 24 -11.29 -14.64 -4.92
N ASN A 25 -12.56 -14.97 -4.60
CA ASN A 25 -13.44 -14.10 -3.85
C ASN A 25 -13.19 -14.13 -2.33
N ARG A 26 -12.38 -15.07 -1.84
CA ARG A 26 -12.07 -15.19 -0.41
C ARG A 26 -11.08 -14.11 0.03
N GLY A 27 -11.38 -13.48 1.17
CA GLY A 27 -10.50 -12.50 1.81
C GLY A 27 -10.52 -11.11 1.15
N PRO A 28 -9.58 -10.23 1.55
CA PRO A 28 -9.48 -8.87 1.03
C PRO A 28 -9.11 -8.85 -0.46
N ALA A 29 -9.56 -7.82 -1.16
CA ALA A 29 -9.27 -7.66 -2.59
C ALA A 29 -7.76 -7.38 -2.81
N PRO A 30 -7.11 -8.06 -3.76
CA PRO A 30 -5.74 -7.74 -4.13
C PRO A 30 -5.67 -6.34 -4.75
N LEU A 31 -4.64 -5.57 -4.39
CA LEU A 31 -4.39 -4.21 -4.90
C LEU A 31 -3.47 -4.17 -6.13
N TYR A 32 -2.74 -5.27 -6.38
CA TYR A 32 -1.68 -5.33 -7.38
C TYR A 32 -1.88 -6.52 -8.31
N CYS A 33 -1.67 -6.29 -9.61
CA CYS A 33 -1.81 -7.32 -10.64
C CYS A 33 -0.77 -8.44 -10.54
N SER A 34 0.34 -8.22 -9.83
CA SER A 34 1.46 -9.16 -9.75
C SER A 34 2.28 -8.97 -8.48
N SER A 35 3.03 -10.00 -8.09
CA SER A 35 3.98 -9.96 -6.97
C SER A 35 5.07 -8.91 -7.17
N ASP A 36 5.46 -8.64 -8.41
CA ASP A 36 6.45 -7.63 -8.76
C ASP A 36 5.95 -6.20 -8.47
N CYS A 37 4.77 -5.82 -8.97
CA CYS A 37 4.15 -4.52 -8.64
C CYS A 37 3.98 -4.32 -7.13
N ARG A 38 3.73 -5.39 -6.37
CA ARG A 38 3.67 -5.35 -4.90
C ARG A 38 5.04 -5.05 -4.29
N LYS A 39 6.12 -5.65 -4.82
CA LYS A 39 7.50 -5.37 -4.37
C LYS A 39 7.93 -3.95 -4.71
N GLN A 40 7.65 -3.47 -5.93
CA GLN A 40 7.97 -2.10 -6.35
C GLN A 40 7.34 -1.06 -5.41
N MET A 41 6.05 -1.23 -5.08
CA MET A 41 5.38 -0.31 -4.15
C MET A 41 5.93 -0.40 -2.72
N ARG A 42 6.31 -1.59 -2.26
CA ARG A 42 7.00 -1.74 -0.96
C ARG A 42 8.33 -1.01 -0.92
N VAL A 43 9.11 -1.06 -2.00
CA VAL A 43 10.37 -0.32 -2.13
C VAL A 43 10.08 1.19 -2.17
N ARG A 44 9.14 1.64 -3.00
CA ARG A 44 8.76 3.05 -3.12
C ARG A 44 8.29 3.65 -1.79
N LEU A 45 7.51 2.90 -1.01
CA LEU A 45 7.11 3.29 0.33
C LEU A 45 8.30 3.45 1.28
N ARG A 46 9.30 2.56 1.21
CA ARG A 46 10.53 2.66 2.01
C ARG A 46 11.33 3.91 1.64
N MET A 47 11.51 4.18 0.34
CA MET A 47 12.23 5.36 -0.13
C MET A 47 11.56 6.65 0.33
N TRP A 48 10.23 6.69 0.29
CA TRP A 48 9.48 7.84 0.82
C TRP A 48 9.60 7.97 2.35
N SER A 49 9.53 6.85 3.08
CA SER A 49 9.68 6.84 4.54
C SER A 49 11.07 7.31 4.98
N ASP A 50 12.11 6.89 4.27
CA ASP A 50 13.49 7.30 4.50
C ASP A 50 13.67 8.81 4.25
N ALA A 51 13.13 9.32 3.14
CA ALA A 51 13.07 10.76 2.85
C ALA A 51 12.21 11.56 3.85
N SER A 52 11.31 10.91 4.59
CA SER A 52 10.47 11.52 5.62
C SER A 52 11.09 11.52 7.03
N GLY A 53 12.29 10.92 7.18
CA GLY A 53 13.05 10.84 8.43
C GLY A 53 13.39 12.20 9.08
N GLY A 54 13.13 13.31 8.40
CA GLY A 54 13.27 14.66 8.96
C GLY A 54 12.05 15.23 9.68
N ARG A 55 10.82 14.70 9.54
CA ARG A 55 9.60 15.44 10.01
C ARG A 55 8.41 14.63 10.55
N ARG A 56 8.56 13.35 10.94
CA ARG A 56 7.42 12.55 11.46
C ARG A 56 7.60 11.95 12.86
N ALA A 57 8.47 12.51 13.69
CA ALA A 57 8.63 12.11 15.10
C ALA A 57 8.20 13.18 16.13
N MET A 58 7.26 14.09 15.78
CA MET A 58 6.76 15.14 16.68
C MET A 58 5.22 15.25 16.70
N ALA A 59 4.52 14.17 16.41
CA ALA A 59 3.07 14.06 16.63
C ALA A 59 2.79 13.03 17.74
N GLY A 60 3.21 13.33 18.97
CA GLY A 60 2.99 12.41 20.09
C GLY A 60 3.83 12.71 21.33
N LYS A 61 3.72 13.92 21.89
CA LYS A 61 3.98 14.20 23.33
C LYS A 61 3.61 15.66 23.65
N ARG A 62 2.31 15.94 23.82
CA ARG A 62 1.77 17.22 24.36
C ARG A 62 0.91 16.94 25.60
N THR A 63 1.37 16.06 26.48
CA THR A 63 0.69 15.74 27.73
C THR A 63 1.75 15.31 28.74
N ASP A 64 2.49 16.28 29.30
CA ASP A 64 3.20 16.11 30.57
C ASP A 64 3.59 17.47 31.18
N LEU A 65 2.64 18.41 31.29
CA LEU A 65 2.94 19.76 31.82
C LEU A 65 1.88 20.29 32.80
N LEU A 66 1.11 19.42 33.47
CA LEU A 66 0.12 19.90 34.44
C LEU A 66 -0.26 18.90 35.55
N ARG A 67 0.69 18.50 36.42
CA ARG A 67 0.46 18.01 37.81
C ARG A 67 1.83 17.71 38.44
N ALA A 68 2.46 18.54 39.26
CA ALA A 68 2.20 18.90 40.65
C ALA A 68 3.40 19.82 41.05
N SER A 69 3.29 21.06 41.54
CA SER A 69 2.65 21.57 42.77
C SER A 69 3.03 20.77 44.01
#